data_AF-A0A7Y0S518-F1
#
_entry.id   AF-A0A7Y0S518-F1
#
_cell.length_a   1.000
_cell.length_b   1.000
_cell.length_c   1.000
_cell.angle_alpha   90.00
_cell.angle_beta   90.00
_cell.angle_gamma   90.00
#
_symmetry.space_group_name_H-M   'P 1'
#
loop_
_entity.id
_entity.type
_entity.pdbx_description
1 polymer ?
#
loop_
_entity_poly.entity_id
_entity_poly.type
_entity_poly.pdbx_seq_one_letter_code
_entity_poly.pdbx_strand_id
1 'polypeptide(L)' 'DKGVAAHWSYKDKGDKSGTTAQVKAQRWMQSLLELQQSAGNSFEFIENVKSDLFPDEIYVFTPKGRIVELPLGATAVDFA' A
#
# COMPACT_ATOMS: atom_id res chain seq x y z
N ASP A 1 -3.33 5.01 -19.75
CA ASP A 1 -1.97 5.27 -19.22
C ASP A 1 -1.89 6.27 -18.06
N LYS A 2 -2.74 6.16 -17.04
CA LYS A 2 -2.45 6.73 -15.71
C LYS A 2 -2.98 5.75 -14.66
N GLY A 3 -2.07 4.93 -14.14
CA GLY A 3 -2.38 3.93 -13.11
C GLY A 3 -2.61 4.54 -11.73
N VAL A 4 -2.97 3.69 -10.76
CA VAL A 4 -3.26 4.06 -9.36
C VAL A 4 -2.12 4.88 -8.73
N ALA A 5 -0.86 4.55 -9.05
CA ALA A 5 0.32 5.27 -8.57
C ALA A 5 0.43 6.71 -9.12
N ALA A 6 0.06 6.94 -10.39
CA ALA A 6 0.13 8.28 -11.00
C ALA A 6 -0.92 9.25 -10.42
N HIS A 7 -2.05 8.72 -9.93
CA HIS A 7 -3.07 9.51 -9.25
C HIS A 7 -2.66 9.88 -7.80
N TRP A 8 -1.76 9.10 -7.19
CA TRP A 8 -1.27 9.29 -5.82
C TRP A 8 -0.32 10.48 -5.67
N SER A 9 0.72 10.57 -6.52
CA SER A 9 1.73 11.65 -6.45
C SER A 9 1.16 13.05 -6.66
N TYR A 10 -0.02 13.18 -7.26
CA TYR A 10 -0.65 14.47 -7.51
C TYR A 10 -1.39 15.04 -6.28
N LYS A 11 -1.95 14.19 -5.40
CA LYS A 11 -2.69 14.63 -4.20
C LYS A 11 -1.79 14.97 -3.01
N ASP A 12 -0.55 14.47 -2.99
CA ASP A 12 0.44 14.70 -1.91
C ASP A 12 0.91 16.16 -1.80
N LYS A 13 0.68 17.00 -2.83
CA LYS A 13 1.03 18.43 -2.77
C LYS A 13 0.14 19.26 -1.83
N GLY A 14 -0.96 18.69 -1.32
CA GLY A 14 -1.97 19.42 -0.53
C GLY A 14 -1.86 19.30 0.99
N ASP A 15 -1.27 18.22 1.53
CA ASP A 15 -1.39 17.94 2.97
C ASP A 15 -0.08 17.34 3.52
N LYS A 16 0.82 18.23 3.94
CA LYS A 16 2.19 17.90 4.39
C LYS A 16 2.25 17.35 5.83
N SER A 17 1.36 16.42 6.19
CA SER A 17 1.45 15.70 7.46
C SER A 17 0.89 14.28 7.29
N GLY A 18 1.64 13.43 6.58
CA GLY A 18 1.30 12.01 6.47
C GLY A 18 1.26 11.38 7.86
N THR A 19 0.13 10.79 8.25
CA THR A 19 0.06 9.98 9.46
C THR A 19 1.02 8.80 9.38
N THR A 20 1.36 8.20 10.52
CA THR A 20 2.23 7.01 10.59
C THR A 20 1.78 5.90 9.64
N ALA A 21 0.48 5.71 9.46
CA ALA A 21 -0.09 4.74 8.52
C ALA A 21 0.20 5.09 7.05
N GLN A 22 0.18 6.38 6.68
CA GLN A 22 0.57 6.79 5.33
C GLN A 22 2.05 6.54 5.06
N VAL A 23 2.92 6.82 6.03
CA VAL A 23 4.37 6.55 5.90
C VAL A 23 4.65 5.05 5.79
N LYS A 24 3.98 4.21 6.61
CA LYS A 24 4.09 2.75 6.52
C LYS A 24 3.64 2.23 5.14
N ALA A 25 2.48 2.69 4.66
CA ALA A 25 1.96 2.29 3.35
C ALA A 25 2.86 2.72 2.19
N GLN A 26 3.47 3.91 2.27
CA GLN A 26 4.47 4.36 1.28
C GLN A 26 5.70 3.45 1.27
N ARG A 27 6.22 3.07 2.44
CA ARG A 27 7.37 2.16 2.54
C ARG A 27 7.05 0.79 1.97
N TRP A 28 5.88 0.23 2.30
CA TRP A 28 5.44 -1.05 1.75
C TRP A 28 5.33 -1.01 0.23
N MET A 29 4.74 0.05 -0.33
CA MET A 29 4.64 0.21 -1.78
C MET A 29 6.01 0.36 -2.46
N GLN A 30 6.95 1.06 -1.82
CA GLN A 30 8.32 1.18 -2.30
C GLN A 30 9.02 -0.20 -2.33
N SER A 31 8.88 -0.99 -1.27
CA SER A 31 9.42 -2.36 -1.21
C SER A 31 8.82 -3.27 -2.29
N LEU A 32 7.52 -3.14 -2.59
CA LEU A 32 6.89 -3.89 -3.68
C LEU A 32 7.48 -3.54 -5.05
N LEU A 33 7.77 -2.25 -5.30
CA LEU A 33 8.37 -1.81 -6.56
C LEU A 33 9.82 -2.30 -6.71
N GLU A 34 10.58 -2.29 -5.63
CA GLU A 34 11.95 -2.83 -5.59
C GLU A 34 11.94 -4.34 -5.87
N LEU A 35 11.02 -5.07 -5.24
CA LEU A 35 10.87 -6.50 -5.46
C LEU A 35 10.51 -6.85 -6.91
N GLN A 36 9.67 -6.02 -7.56
CA GLN A 36 9.35 -6.16 -8.98
C GLN A 36 10.59 -5.95 -9.87
N GLN A 37 11.48 -5.02 -9.51
CA GLN A 37 12.69 -4.74 -10.26
C GLN A 37 13.77 -5.81 -10.06
N SER A 38 13.83 -6.43 -8.87
CA SER A 38 14.79 -7.49 -8.55
C SER A 38 14.36 -8.89 -8.97
N ALA A 39 13.05 -9.14 -9.13
CA ALA A 39 12.55 -10.45 -9.51
C ALA A 39 12.89 -10.78 -10.96
N GLY A 40 13.77 -11.76 -11.17
CA GLY A 40 14.16 -12.23 -12.51
C GLY A 40 13.04 -12.95 -13.26
N ASN A 41 11.99 -13.41 -12.57
CA ASN A 41 10.79 -14.00 -13.15
C ASN A 41 9.54 -13.69 -12.32
N SER A 42 8.36 -13.69 -12.96
CA SER A 42 7.08 -13.36 -12.32
C SER A 42 6.64 -14.34 -11.22
N PHE A 43 7.16 -15.57 -11.21
CA PHE A 43 6.79 -16.59 -10.21
C PHE A 43 7.51 -16.33 -8.88
N GLU A 44 8.80 -16.04 -8.93
CA GLU A 44 9.64 -15.66 -7.79
C GLU A 44 9.18 -14.32 -7.18
N PHE A 45 8.71 -13.39 -8.03
CA PHE A 45 8.02 -12.19 -7.55
C PHE A 45 6.80 -12.56 -6.70
N ILE A 46 5.89 -13.39 -7.20
CA ILE A 46 4.65 -13.74 -6.50
C ILE A 46 4.92 -14.49 -5.19
N GLU A 47 5.92 -15.36 -5.13
CA GLU A 47 6.28 -16.07 -3.89
C GLU A 47 6.88 -15.14 -2.83
N ASN A 48 7.80 -14.25 -3.23
CA ASN A 48 8.37 -13.25 -2.30
C ASN A 48 7.30 -12.25 -1.84
N VAL A 49 6.45 -11.79 -2.76
CA VAL A 49 5.29 -10.95 -2.46
C VAL A 49 4.38 -11.64 -1.47
N LYS A 50 4.00 -12.92 -1.67
CA LYS A 50 3.18 -13.66 -0.69
C LYS A 50 3.82 -13.69 0.69
N SER A 51 5.13 -13.94 0.78
CA SER A 51 5.83 -13.97 2.08
C SER A 51 5.80 -12.62 2.81
N ASP A 52 5.93 -11.51 2.07
CA ASP A 52 5.86 -10.13 2.61
C ASP A 52 4.44 -9.56 2.70
N LEU A 53 3.44 -10.24 2.10
CA LEU A 53 2.03 -9.87 2.05
C LEU A 53 1.17 -10.43 3.20
N PHE A 54 1.77 -11.12 4.16
CA PHE A 54 1.08 -11.47 5.40
C PHE A 54 1.49 -10.58 6.59
N PRO A 55 1.45 -9.23 6.50
CA PRO A 55 1.30 -8.46 7.71
C PRO A 55 -0.07 -8.81 8.32
N ASP A 56 -0.16 -8.89 9.64
CA ASP A 56 -1.42 -9.03 10.38
C ASP A 56 -2.36 -7.81 10.21
N GLU A 57 -2.10 -6.95 9.22
CA GLU A 57 -2.69 -5.63 8.99
C GLU A 57 -2.95 -5.41 7.48
N ILE A 58 -4.08 -4.79 7.16
CA ILE A 58 -4.49 -4.33 5.83
C ILE A 58 -4.60 -2.81 5.80
N TYR A 59 -4.31 -2.19 4.65
CA TYR A 59 -4.38 -0.74 4.46
C TYR A 59 -5.54 -0.37 3.55
N VAL A 60 -6.49 0.43 4.05
CA VAL A 60 -7.70 0.86 3.33
C VAL A 60 -7.57 2.31 2.88
N PHE A 61 -7.80 2.54 1.58
CA PHE A 61 -7.83 3.87 0.99
C PHE A 61 -9.23 4.46 1.02
N THR A 62 -9.40 5.58 1.73
CA THR A 62 -10.67 6.31 1.72
C THR A 62 -10.78 7.21 0.48
N PRO A 63 -11.99 7.49 -0.04
CA PRO A 63 -12.18 8.43 -1.16
C PRO A 63 -11.61 9.84 -0.91
N LYS A 64 -11.51 10.23 0.37
CA LYS A 64 -10.93 11.51 0.81
C LYS A 64 -9.39 11.51 0.81
N GLY A 65 -8.75 10.39 0.48
CA GLY A 65 -7.29 10.29 0.38
C GLY A 65 -6.58 9.89 1.69
N ARG A 66 -7.33 9.56 2.75
CA ARG A 66 -6.75 9.02 3.98
C ARG A 66 -6.49 7.51 3.84
N ILE A 67 -5.40 7.03 4.43
CA ILE A 67 -5.13 5.60 4.63
C ILE A 67 -5.48 5.23 6.07
N VAL A 68 -6.23 4.14 6.22
CA VAL A 68 -6.58 3.53 7.51
C VAL A 68 -5.94 2.15 7.58
N GLU A 69 -5.26 1.85 8.67
CA GLU A 69 -4.67 0.54 8.96
C GLU A 69 -5.69 -0.25 9.80
N LEU A 70 -5.99 -1.49 9.39
CA LEU A 70 -6.92 -2.38 10.05
C LEU A 70 -6.29 -3.76 10.19
N PRO A 71 -6.70 -4.60 11.17
CA PRO A 71 -6.20 -5.96 11.25
C PRO A 71 -6.64 -6.80 10.05
N LEU A 72 -5.85 -7.82 9.70
CA LEU A 72 -6.22 -8.81 8.70
C LEU A 72 -7.54 -9.48 9.10
N GLY A 73 -8.48 -9.54 8.15
CA GLY A 73 -9.84 -10.06 8.39
C GLY A 73 -10.84 -9.01 8.87
N ALA A 74 -10.44 -7.75 9.03
CA ALA A 74 -11.36 -6.65 9.28
C ALA A 74 -12.43 -6.52 8.18
N THR A 75 -13.63 -6.18 8.61
CA THR A 75 -14.81 -6.02 7.76
C THR A 75 -15.11 -4.55 7.48
N ALA A 76 -16.06 -4.29 6.57
CA ALA A 76 -16.53 -2.93 6.33
C ALA A 76 -17.14 -2.26 7.58
N VAL A 77 -17.59 -3.05 8.56
CA VAL A 77 -18.10 -2.54 9.84
C VAL A 77 -16.97 -2.02 10.72
N ASP A 78 -15.81 -2.70 10.73
CA ASP A 78 -14.63 -2.27 11.48
C ASP A 78 -13.97 -1.00 10.89
N PHE A 79 -14.25 -0.72 9.61
CA PHE A 79 -13.80 0.48 8.91
C PHE A 79 -14.70 1.72 9.11
N ALA A 80 -15.99 1.52 9.40
CA ALA A 80 -17.01 2.58 9.43
C ALA A 80 -16.86 3.51 10.64
#